data_AF-A0A0S8EMX0-F1
#
_entry.id   AF-A0A0S8EMX0-F1
#
_cell.length_a   1.000
_cell.length_b   1.000
_cell.length_c   1.000
_cell.angle_alpha   90.00
_cell.angle_beta   90.00
_cell.angle_gamma   90.00
#
_symmetry.space_group_name_H-M   'P 1'
#
loop_
_entity.id
_entity.type
_entity.pdbx_description
1 polymer ?
#
loop_
_entity_poly.entity_id
_entity_poly.type
_entity_poly.pdbx_seq_one_letter_code
_entity_poly.pdbx_strand_id
1 'polypeptide(L)'
;MRHQLIALVLGEVPHEVRGELFPARAGKSKPVYSQAAAPAQVRVGEERVLIDGRPVVFQLRGYPPDVLLLEASLDVETLFDQKVLALTEMLYREAYRLLEARGGEPLFSEEYSVFAVSGYEGPPEQFLDHAAVMASLLKSEGLDLDPKEIEHTLQAHIKYGMNDMAVVDWNGAFLFDDLGDFDEDIELLVLANLQLLRHRILDRQLDERLTRLGELAQKTADGRPFRRSELASGLRETIRIRTSSISALQQLDRQIRLIGDWYSARLFDLTARKFRIEAWRNVLRGKLESVEDIHSMIAENFSVSAKHRAEWYQILAFFVLQIGWFLLIILEFWYFTHH
;
A
#
# COMPACT_ATOMS: atom_id res chain seq x y z
N MET A 1 28.03 -24.64 5.85
CA MET A 1 26.79 -24.23 5.19
C MET A 1 25.70 -24.03 6.24
N ARG A 2 25.02 -22.88 6.20
CA ARG A 2 23.93 -22.50 7.10
C ARG A 2 22.70 -22.19 6.26
N HIS A 3 21.56 -22.65 6.72
CA HIS A 3 20.27 -22.49 6.07
C HIS A 3 19.32 -21.79 7.03
N GLN A 4 18.78 -20.65 6.61
CA GLN A 4 17.91 -19.83 7.42
C GLN A 4 16.61 -19.54 6.68
N LEU A 5 15.49 -19.85 7.31
CA LEU A 5 14.15 -19.47 6.87
C LEU A 5 13.74 -18.21 7.63
N ILE A 6 13.40 -17.15 6.90
CA ILE A 6 12.80 -15.94 7.46
C ILE A 6 11.37 -15.82 6.91
N ALA A 7 10.40 -15.69 7.81
CA ALA A 7 9.01 -15.41 7.46
C ALA A 7 8.68 -13.96 7.84
N LEU A 8 8.14 -13.21 6.88
CA LEU A 8 7.74 -11.82 7.02
C LEU A 8 6.23 -11.73 6.82
N VAL A 9 5.53 -11.10 7.77
CA VAL A 9 4.11 -10.74 7.60
C VAL A 9 3.94 -9.28 7.95
N LEU A 10 3.54 -8.47 6.96
CA LEU A 10 3.19 -7.07 7.15
C LEU A 10 1.67 -6.95 7.15
N GLY A 11 1.08 -6.21 8.08
CA GLY A 11 -0.36 -5.98 8.11
C GLY A 11 -0.75 -4.58 8.55
N GLU A 12 -1.88 -4.09 8.04
CA GLU A 12 -2.53 -2.86 8.53
C GLU A 12 -3.05 -3.08 9.95
N VAL A 13 -2.80 -2.13 10.84
CA VAL A 13 -3.32 -2.10 12.22
C VAL A 13 -4.07 -0.79 12.47
N PRO A 14 -5.15 -0.81 13.28
CA PRO A 14 -6.08 0.32 13.43
C PRO A 14 -5.51 1.48 14.26
N HIS A 15 -4.36 1.27 14.91
CA HIS A 15 -3.77 2.22 15.84
C HIS A 15 -2.38 2.63 15.39
N GLU A 16 -2.03 3.87 15.69
CA GLU A 16 -0.70 4.38 15.39
C GLU A 16 0.36 3.51 16.07
N VAL A 17 1.25 2.93 15.28
CA VAL A 17 2.32 2.09 15.80
C VAL A 17 3.39 2.99 16.40
N ARG A 18 3.61 2.85 17.71
CA ARG A 18 4.56 3.64 18.49
C ARG A 18 5.58 2.72 19.14
N GLY A 19 6.79 3.23 19.28
CA GLY A 19 7.90 2.51 19.91
C GLY A 19 9.18 3.32 19.84
N GLU A 20 10.27 2.70 20.27
CA GLU A 20 11.60 3.29 20.12
C GLU A 20 12.04 3.23 18.67
N LEU A 21 12.69 4.30 18.17
CA LEU A 21 13.25 4.33 16.83
C LEU A 21 14.17 3.12 16.64
N PHE A 22 13.82 2.26 15.70
CA PHE A 22 14.64 1.13 15.33
C PHE A 22 15.73 1.65 14.39
N PRO A 23 17.02 1.59 14.76
CA PRO A 23 18.08 2.06 13.90
C PRO A 23 18.12 1.18 12.63
N ALA A 24 18.27 1.82 11.46
CA ALA A 24 18.46 1.09 10.21
C ALA A 24 19.65 0.11 10.37
N ARG A 25 19.45 -1.16 10.00
CA ARG A 25 20.53 -2.17 10.05
C ARG A 25 21.65 -1.69 9.11
N ALA A 26 22.82 -1.39 9.67
CA ALA A 26 23.96 -0.91 8.90
C ALA A 26 24.74 -2.11 8.35
N GLY A 27 24.60 -2.38 7.04
CA GLY A 27 25.49 -3.30 6.33
C GLY A 27 26.94 -2.83 6.44
N LYS A 28 27.88 -3.76 6.65
CA LYS A 28 29.27 -3.44 7.04
C LYS A 28 30.11 -2.73 5.97
N SER A 29 29.64 -2.61 4.73
CA SER A 29 30.52 -2.28 3.60
C SER A 29 29.99 -1.28 2.56
N LYS A 30 28.88 -0.57 2.81
CA LYS A 30 28.31 0.38 1.83
C LYS A 30 27.98 1.74 2.43
N PRO A 31 28.05 2.82 1.64
CA PRO A 31 27.95 4.18 2.16
C PRO A 31 26.56 4.51 2.75
N VAL A 32 26.57 5.37 3.76
CA VAL A 32 25.48 5.75 4.70
C VAL A 32 24.16 6.22 4.04
N TYR A 33 24.12 6.43 2.73
CA TYR A 33 22.95 6.98 2.01
C TYR A 33 21.71 6.06 2.04
N SER A 34 21.88 4.74 2.20
CA SER A 34 20.78 3.77 2.32
C SER A 34 19.92 3.99 3.58
N GLN A 35 20.48 4.55 4.64
CA GLN A 35 19.79 4.77 5.92
C GLN A 35 18.79 5.95 5.89
N ALA A 36 18.98 6.90 4.98
CA ALA A 36 18.09 8.06 4.83
C ALA A 36 16.83 7.74 4.00
N ALA A 37 16.81 6.58 3.33
CA ALA A 37 15.76 6.14 2.40
C ALA A 37 14.61 5.40 3.07
N ALA A 38 14.95 4.57 4.05
CA ALA A 38 14.03 3.64 4.66
C ALA A 38 12.99 4.41 5.50
N PRO A 39 11.71 4.04 5.43
CA PRO A 39 10.70 4.60 6.32
C PRO A 39 11.13 4.40 7.77
N ALA A 40 10.86 5.39 8.61
CA ALA A 40 11.16 5.31 10.03
C ALA A 40 10.51 4.04 10.62
N GLN A 41 11.32 3.23 11.27
CA GLN A 41 10.88 1.99 11.91
C GLN A 41 10.83 2.20 13.42
N VAL A 42 9.87 1.56 14.08
CA VAL A 42 9.80 1.53 15.54
C VAL A 42 9.85 0.10 16.04
N ARG A 43 10.61 -0.16 17.11
CA ARG A 43 10.54 -1.45 17.79
C ARG A 43 9.26 -1.50 18.61
N VAL A 44 8.40 -2.49 18.33
CA VAL A 44 7.13 -2.68 19.05
C VAL A 44 7.31 -3.72 20.16
N GLY A 45 8.03 -4.81 19.88
CA GLY A 45 8.28 -5.85 20.88
C GLY A 45 8.79 -7.15 20.27
N GLU A 46 8.78 -8.20 21.08
CA GLU A 46 9.13 -9.57 20.69
C GLU A 46 8.10 -10.54 21.27
N GLU A 47 7.76 -11.58 20.51
CA GLU A 47 6.86 -12.65 20.94
C GLU A 47 7.57 -14.00 20.81
N ARG A 48 7.48 -14.85 21.83
CA ARG A 48 8.12 -16.18 21.82
C ARG A 48 7.06 -17.25 21.74
N VAL A 49 7.15 -18.10 20.73
CA VAL A 49 6.16 -19.14 20.46
C VAL A 49 6.87 -20.47 20.18
N LEU A 50 6.22 -21.58 20.53
CA LEU A 50 6.68 -22.91 20.13
C LEU A 50 5.97 -23.32 18.83
N ILE A 51 6.75 -23.55 17.77
CA ILE A 51 6.26 -24.04 16.47
C ILE A 51 6.94 -25.36 16.18
N ASP A 52 6.16 -26.43 16.05
CA ASP A 52 6.68 -27.80 15.85
C ASP A 52 7.74 -28.21 16.89
N GLY A 53 7.50 -27.84 18.16
CA GLY A 53 8.44 -28.09 19.27
C GLY A 53 9.69 -27.21 19.29
N ARG A 54 9.84 -26.28 18.33
CA ARG A 54 10.98 -25.36 18.23
C ARG A 54 10.61 -23.99 18.79
N PRO A 55 11.45 -23.38 19.64
CA PRO A 55 11.23 -22.00 20.08
C PRO A 55 11.53 -21.04 18.92
N VAL A 56 10.52 -20.26 18.53
CA VAL A 56 10.61 -19.22 17.50
C VAL A 56 10.35 -17.87 18.15
N VAL A 57 11.20 -16.89 17.83
CA VAL A 57 11.03 -15.50 18.28
C VAL A 57 10.54 -14.68 17.10
N PHE A 58 9.37 -14.07 17.26
CA PHE A 58 8.84 -13.07 16.35
C PHE A 58 9.29 -11.69 16.81
N GLN A 59 10.01 -10.98 15.95
CA GLN A 59 10.37 -9.58 16.10
C GLN A 59 9.25 -8.72 15.53
N LEU A 60 8.70 -7.82 16.34
CA LEU A 60 7.62 -6.93 15.93
C LEU A 60 8.16 -5.54 15.67
N ARG A 61 8.05 -5.10 14.41
CA ARG A 61 8.53 -3.80 13.93
C ARG A 61 7.37 -3.00 13.36
N GLY A 62 7.24 -1.75 13.78
CA GLY A 62 6.22 -0.83 13.30
C GLY A 62 6.72 0.05 12.17
N TYR A 63 5.89 0.24 11.17
CA TYR A 63 6.05 1.24 10.12
C TYR A 63 4.91 2.26 10.23
N PRO A 64 5.14 3.37 10.94
CA PRO A 64 4.11 4.37 11.17
C PRO A 64 3.49 4.91 9.87
N PRO A 65 2.20 5.29 9.88
CA PRO A 65 1.35 5.30 11.07
C PRO A 65 0.82 3.91 11.45
N ASP A 66 0.58 3.00 10.51
CA ASP A 66 -0.47 1.99 10.62
C ASP A 66 -0.07 0.59 10.16
N VAL A 67 1.23 0.29 9.98
CA VAL A 67 1.66 -1.04 9.54
C VAL A 67 2.52 -1.72 10.61
N LEU A 68 2.25 -2.99 10.87
CA LEU A 68 3.04 -3.86 11.74
C LEU A 68 3.68 -4.98 10.91
N LEU A 69 4.99 -5.15 11.06
CA LEU A 69 5.76 -6.28 10.55
C LEU A 69 6.00 -7.28 11.69
N LEU A 70 5.70 -8.55 11.41
CA LEU A 70 6.08 -9.71 12.20
C LEU A 70 7.14 -10.48 11.44
N GLU A 71 8.35 -10.53 11.97
CA GLU A 71 9.50 -11.23 11.39
C GLU A 71 9.88 -12.40 12.29
N ALA A 72 9.84 -13.62 11.77
CA ALA A 72 10.42 -14.79 12.41
C ALA A 72 11.63 -15.27 11.61
N SER A 73 12.68 -15.70 12.31
CA SER A 73 13.87 -16.27 11.69
C SER A 73 14.24 -17.58 12.37
N LEU A 74 14.51 -18.61 11.58
CA LEU A 74 14.77 -19.97 12.05
C LEU A 74 15.89 -20.61 11.24
N ASP A 75 16.88 -21.17 11.94
CA ASP A 75 17.86 -22.05 11.32
C ASP A 75 17.23 -23.43 11.06
N VAL A 76 17.38 -23.93 9.83
CA VAL A 76 16.87 -25.24 9.39
C VAL A 76 18.03 -26.12 8.90
N GLU A 77 17.82 -27.44 8.84
CA GLU A 77 18.84 -28.36 8.35
C GLU A 77 19.12 -28.17 6.86
N THR A 78 18.05 -27.98 6.07
CA THR A 78 18.11 -27.70 4.64
C THR A 78 16.89 -26.88 4.22
N LEU A 79 17.08 -26.00 3.23
CA LEU A 79 15.99 -25.26 2.58
C LEU A 79 15.47 -25.99 1.33
N PHE A 80 16.13 -27.07 0.90
CA PHE A 80 15.84 -27.76 -0.36
C PHE A 80 14.99 -29.02 -0.14
N ASP A 81 14.04 -28.96 0.80
CA ASP A 81 13.05 -30.01 1.07
C ASP A 81 11.64 -29.40 1.04
N GLN A 82 10.67 -30.09 0.42
CA GLN A 82 9.28 -29.64 0.39
C GLN A 82 8.66 -29.46 1.78
N LYS A 83 9.17 -30.13 2.82
CA LYS A 83 8.71 -29.94 4.22
C LYS A 83 8.91 -28.50 4.71
N VAL A 84 9.83 -27.74 4.11
CA VAL A 84 10.04 -26.32 4.42
C VAL A 84 8.76 -25.53 4.13
N LEU A 85 7.98 -25.90 3.12
CA LEU A 85 6.71 -25.25 2.80
C LEU A 85 5.73 -25.33 3.98
N ALA A 86 5.56 -26.51 4.57
CA ALA A 86 4.69 -26.69 5.73
C ALA A 86 5.17 -25.88 6.94
N LEU A 87 6.49 -25.75 7.13
CA LEU A 87 7.07 -24.92 8.18
C LEU A 87 6.81 -23.44 7.95
N THR A 88 6.93 -22.97 6.72
CA THR A 88 6.54 -21.61 6.31
C THR A 88 5.07 -21.31 6.61
N GLU A 89 4.16 -22.22 6.24
CA GLU A 89 2.73 -22.06 6.52
C GLU A 89 2.42 -21.99 8.03
N MET A 90 3.15 -22.77 8.84
CA MET A 90 3.03 -22.70 10.31
C MET A 90 3.50 -21.35 10.86
N LEU A 91 4.60 -20.79 10.33
CA LEU A 91 5.09 -19.47 10.69
C LEU A 91 4.09 -18.37 10.33
N TYR A 92 3.51 -18.42 9.12
CA TYR A 92 2.50 -17.45 8.69
C TYR A 92 1.23 -17.53 9.53
N ARG A 93 0.73 -18.72 9.81
CA ARG A 93 -0.45 -18.89 10.68
C ARG A 93 -0.25 -18.25 12.05
N GLU A 94 0.92 -18.43 12.62
CA GLU A 94 1.24 -17.84 13.92
C GLU A 94 1.42 -16.33 13.83
N ALA A 95 2.06 -15.83 12.76
CA ALA A 95 2.16 -14.40 12.51
C ALA A 95 0.79 -13.73 12.35
N TYR A 96 -0.15 -14.36 11.61
CA TYR A 96 -1.53 -13.87 11.50
C TYR A 96 -2.24 -13.84 12.85
N ARG A 97 -2.10 -14.89 13.66
CA ARG A 97 -2.66 -14.92 15.02
C ARG A 97 -2.15 -13.75 15.86
N LEU A 98 -0.86 -13.44 15.78
CA LEU A 98 -0.23 -12.34 16.50
C LEU A 98 -0.63 -10.96 15.96
N LEU A 99 -0.88 -10.85 14.65
CA LEU A 99 -1.40 -9.66 13.97
C LEU A 99 -2.85 -9.37 14.40
N GLU A 100 -3.72 -10.39 14.32
CA GLU A 100 -5.14 -10.30 14.74
C GLU A 100 -5.28 -9.95 16.22
N ALA A 101 -4.42 -10.50 17.08
CA ALA A 101 -4.38 -10.17 18.51
C ALA A 101 -4.10 -8.68 18.77
N ARG A 102 -3.58 -7.95 17.78
CA ARG A 102 -3.31 -6.50 17.82
C ARG A 102 -4.32 -5.69 17.02
N GLY A 103 -5.42 -6.32 16.60
CA GLY A 103 -6.48 -5.72 15.82
C GLY A 103 -6.16 -5.56 14.33
N GLY A 104 -5.08 -6.17 13.84
CA GLY A 104 -4.75 -6.14 12.42
C GLY A 104 -5.70 -6.99 11.59
N GLU A 105 -5.89 -6.60 10.32
CA GLU A 105 -6.79 -7.28 9.39
C GLU A 105 -5.99 -8.20 8.43
N PRO A 106 -6.14 -9.54 8.48
CA PRO A 106 -5.43 -10.46 7.58
C PRO A 106 -5.76 -10.29 6.09
N LEU A 107 -6.84 -9.57 5.75
CA LEU A 107 -7.15 -9.25 4.36
C LEU A 107 -6.21 -8.18 3.81
N PHE A 108 -5.71 -7.29 4.67
CA PHE A 108 -4.77 -6.22 4.36
C PHE A 108 -3.42 -6.53 4.96
N SER A 109 -2.86 -7.64 4.49
CA SER A 109 -1.51 -8.08 4.81
C SER A 109 -0.78 -8.64 3.61
N GLU A 110 0.54 -8.65 3.71
CA GLU A 110 1.48 -9.28 2.78
C GLU A 110 2.35 -10.27 3.54
N GLU A 111 2.43 -11.48 3.03
CA GLU A 111 3.34 -12.52 3.51
C GLU A 111 4.49 -12.70 2.52
N TYR A 112 5.69 -12.91 3.05
CA TYR A 112 6.87 -13.10 2.22
C TYR A 112 7.91 -13.96 2.92
N SER A 113 8.43 -14.97 2.22
CA SER A 113 9.45 -15.88 2.74
C SER A 113 10.81 -15.57 2.16
N VAL A 114 11.84 -15.56 3.00
CA VAL A 114 13.23 -15.46 2.57
C VAL A 114 13.98 -16.72 2.96
N PHE A 115 14.52 -17.40 1.96
CA PHE A 115 15.29 -18.63 2.09
C PHE A 115 16.77 -18.28 1.91
N ALA A 116 17.47 -18.05 3.03
CA ALA A 116 18.84 -17.56 3.04
C ALA A 116 19.85 -18.70 3.25
N VAL A 117 20.85 -18.77 2.38
CA VAL A 117 21.87 -19.83 2.36
C VAL A 117 23.26 -19.20 2.41
N SER A 118 24.07 -19.61 3.39
CA SER A 118 25.44 -19.06 3.57
C SER A 118 26.49 -20.10 3.93
N GLY A 119 27.77 -19.72 3.91
CA GLY A 119 28.89 -20.60 4.25
C GLY A 119 28.98 -21.83 3.34
N TYR A 120 28.69 -21.66 2.05
CA TYR A 120 28.93 -22.62 0.98
C TYR A 120 30.21 -22.26 0.22
N GLU A 121 30.74 -23.22 -0.53
CA GLU A 121 31.90 -23.03 -1.39
C GLU A 121 31.49 -23.07 -2.86
N GLY A 122 32.14 -22.23 -3.68
CA GLY A 122 31.86 -22.16 -5.12
C GLY A 122 30.67 -21.28 -5.49
N PRO A 123 30.30 -21.26 -6.78
CA PRO A 123 29.24 -20.41 -7.29
C PRO A 123 27.84 -20.86 -6.81
N PRO A 124 26.92 -19.93 -6.50
CA PRO A 124 25.57 -20.25 -6.02
C PRO A 124 24.70 -21.00 -7.06
N GLU A 125 25.10 -21.02 -8.33
CA GLU A 125 24.45 -21.79 -9.39
C GLU A 125 24.39 -23.29 -9.10
N GLN A 126 25.26 -23.81 -8.21
CA GLN A 126 25.19 -25.20 -7.75
C GLN A 126 23.82 -25.55 -7.12
N PHE A 127 23.10 -24.56 -6.57
CA PHE A 127 21.79 -24.78 -5.97
C PHE A 127 20.66 -24.91 -7.00
N LEU A 128 20.92 -24.60 -8.28
CA LEU A 128 19.95 -24.82 -9.36
C LEU A 128 19.67 -26.31 -9.62
N ASP A 129 20.50 -27.21 -9.09
CA ASP A 129 20.18 -28.65 -9.04
C ASP A 129 18.90 -28.93 -8.22
N HIS A 130 18.52 -28.01 -7.33
CA HIS A 130 17.28 -28.03 -6.55
C HIS A 130 16.17 -27.13 -7.13
N ALA A 131 16.25 -26.77 -8.42
CA ALA A 131 15.36 -25.82 -9.08
C ALA A 131 13.86 -26.07 -8.85
N ALA A 132 13.41 -27.33 -8.91
CA ALA A 132 12.00 -27.66 -8.68
C ALA A 132 11.52 -27.31 -7.27
N VAL A 133 12.33 -27.61 -6.25
CA VAL A 133 12.00 -27.28 -4.85
C VAL A 133 12.08 -25.77 -4.62
N MET A 134 13.09 -25.10 -5.18
CA MET A 134 13.20 -23.65 -5.09
C MET A 134 11.98 -22.96 -5.71
N ALA A 135 11.56 -23.35 -6.91
CA ALA A 135 10.40 -22.78 -7.57
C ALA A 135 9.09 -23.04 -6.79
N SER A 136 8.92 -24.26 -6.26
CA SER A 136 7.81 -24.63 -5.38
C SER A 136 7.72 -23.73 -4.15
N LEU A 137 8.85 -23.50 -3.46
CA LEU A 137 8.92 -22.64 -2.28
C LEU A 137 8.70 -21.17 -2.60
N LEU A 138 9.28 -20.67 -3.70
CA LEU A 138 9.10 -19.28 -4.18
C LEU A 138 7.64 -18.97 -4.55
N LYS A 139 6.88 -19.99 -4.94
CA LYS A 139 5.46 -19.89 -5.29
C LYS A 139 4.51 -20.28 -4.17
N SER A 140 5.02 -20.79 -3.05
CA SER A 140 4.20 -21.40 -1.99
C SER A 140 3.28 -22.52 -2.49
N GLU A 141 3.73 -23.34 -3.45
CA GLU A 141 2.95 -24.42 -4.05
C GLU A 141 3.64 -25.78 -3.89
N GLY A 142 2.94 -26.76 -3.32
CA GLY A 142 3.44 -28.14 -3.16
C GLY A 142 3.21 -29.05 -4.38
N LEU A 143 2.79 -28.49 -5.51
CA LEU A 143 2.49 -29.23 -6.74
C LEU A 143 3.74 -29.41 -7.60
N ASP A 144 3.74 -30.44 -8.45
CA ASP A 144 4.79 -30.59 -9.47
C ASP A 144 4.61 -29.53 -10.56
N LEU A 145 5.55 -28.59 -10.61
CA LEU A 145 5.54 -27.49 -11.59
C LEU A 145 6.02 -27.95 -12.96
N ASP A 146 5.46 -27.37 -14.02
CA ASP A 146 5.95 -27.58 -15.38
C ASP A 146 7.42 -27.10 -15.50
N PRO A 147 8.29 -27.80 -16.24
CA PRO A 147 9.69 -27.39 -16.40
C PRO A 147 9.87 -25.95 -16.91
N LYS A 148 8.98 -25.45 -17.77
CA LYS A 148 9.03 -24.07 -18.25
C LYS A 148 8.66 -23.06 -17.17
N GLU A 149 7.75 -23.43 -16.27
CA GLU A 149 7.38 -22.58 -15.15
C GLU A 149 8.51 -22.50 -14.12
N ILE A 150 9.22 -23.60 -13.90
CA ILE A 150 10.44 -23.63 -13.07
C ILE A 150 11.50 -22.71 -13.68
N GLU A 151 11.76 -22.84 -14.98
CA GLU A 151 12.73 -21.98 -15.68
C GLU A 151 12.33 -20.50 -15.59
N HIS A 152 11.08 -20.17 -15.89
CA HIS A 152 10.56 -18.80 -15.81
C HIS A 152 10.65 -18.21 -14.39
N THR A 153 10.38 -19.01 -13.35
CA THR A 153 10.48 -18.58 -11.95
C THR A 153 11.93 -18.22 -11.61
N LEU A 154 12.88 -19.09 -11.94
CA LEU A 154 14.29 -18.93 -11.57
C LEU A 154 15.07 -17.94 -12.45
N GLN A 155 14.53 -17.56 -13.62
CA GLN A 155 15.10 -16.51 -14.47
C GLN A 155 15.10 -15.12 -13.80
N ALA A 156 14.22 -14.90 -12.81
CA ALA A 156 14.15 -13.66 -12.05
C ALA A 156 15.21 -13.62 -10.94
N HIS A 157 16.48 -13.56 -11.35
CA HIS A 157 17.60 -13.47 -10.42
C HIS A 157 18.56 -12.33 -10.76
N ILE A 158 19.36 -11.95 -9.78
CA ILE A 158 20.50 -11.05 -9.94
C ILE A 158 21.73 -11.64 -9.26
N LYS A 159 22.90 -11.29 -9.80
CA LYS A 159 24.21 -11.56 -9.22
C LYS A 159 25.02 -10.27 -9.22
N TYR A 160 25.78 -10.04 -8.17
CA TYR A 160 26.71 -8.92 -8.04
C TYR A 160 28.16 -9.41 -8.01
N GLY A 161 28.47 -10.28 -7.06
CA GLY A 161 29.72 -11.01 -6.94
C GLY A 161 29.68 -12.39 -7.63
N MET A 162 30.83 -13.08 -7.59
CA MET A 162 30.91 -14.46 -8.09
C MET A 162 30.16 -15.45 -7.18
N ASN A 163 30.12 -15.13 -5.88
CA ASN A 163 29.61 -16.00 -4.83
C ASN A 163 28.27 -15.52 -4.26
N ASP A 164 27.60 -14.54 -4.85
CA ASP A 164 26.27 -14.08 -4.41
C ASP A 164 25.21 -14.26 -5.50
N MET A 165 23.97 -14.46 -5.08
CA MET A 165 22.81 -14.50 -5.98
C MET A 165 21.54 -14.26 -5.19
N ALA A 166 20.63 -13.45 -5.73
CA ALA A 166 19.28 -13.30 -5.22
C ALA A 166 18.29 -13.74 -6.30
N VAL A 167 17.40 -14.68 -5.97
CA VAL A 167 16.28 -15.12 -6.82
C VAL A 167 15.00 -14.63 -6.17
N VAL A 168 14.16 -13.92 -6.91
CA VAL A 168 12.98 -13.23 -6.36
C VAL A 168 11.73 -13.64 -7.10
N ASP A 169 10.69 -14.04 -6.37
CA ASP A 169 9.33 -14.23 -6.88
C ASP A 169 8.29 -13.54 -5.97
N TRP A 170 7.01 -13.77 -6.25
CA TRP A 170 5.88 -13.13 -5.59
C TRP A 170 5.73 -13.52 -4.11
N ASN A 171 5.89 -14.79 -3.76
CA ASN A 171 5.69 -15.27 -2.38
C ASN A 171 7.00 -15.43 -1.58
N GLY A 172 8.15 -15.31 -2.23
CA GLY A 172 9.42 -15.36 -1.52
C GLY A 172 10.64 -15.08 -2.38
N ALA A 173 11.80 -15.15 -1.73
CA ALA A 173 13.11 -14.98 -2.34
C ALA A 173 14.12 -16.00 -1.79
N PHE A 174 15.02 -16.47 -2.65
CA PHE A 174 16.24 -17.14 -2.22
C PHE A 174 17.39 -16.15 -2.22
N LEU A 175 18.12 -16.09 -1.12
CA LEU A 175 19.33 -15.27 -0.99
C LEU A 175 20.53 -16.17 -0.75
N PHE A 176 21.55 -15.97 -1.55
CA PHE A 176 22.82 -16.71 -1.50
C PHE A 176 23.95 -15.72 -1.30
N ASP A 177 24.69 -15.87 -0.20
CA ASP A 177 25.90 -15.12 0.11
C ASP A 177 26.82 -16.03 0.94
N ASP A 178 28.06 -16.23 0.50
CA ASP A 178 29.03 -17.07 1.19
C ASP A 178 29.40 -16.52 2.59
N LEU A 179 29.40 -15.20 2.77
CA LEU A 179 29.67 -14.51 4.04
C LEU A 179 28.42 -14.35 4.91
N GLY A 180 27.23 -14.43 4.32
CA GLY A 180 25.94 -14.36 5.00
C GLY A 180 25.50 -12.96 5.42
N ASP A 181 25.78 -11.93 4.62
CA ASP A 181 25.33 -10.55 4.84
C ASP A 181 23.98 -10.30 4.12
N PHE A 182 22.88 -10.75 4.72
CA PHE A 182 21.53 -10.63 4.14
C PHE A 182 20.71 -9.45 4.64
N ASP A 183 21.21 -8.66 5.59
CA ASP A 183 20.41 -7.65 6.28
C ASP A 183 19.88 -6.57 5.32
N GLU A 184 20.71 -6.09 4.38
CA GLU A 184 20.29 -5.10 3.38
C GLU A 184 19.23 -5.66 2.43
N ASP A 185 19.43 -6.90 1.95
CA ASP A 185 18.50 -7.57 1.03
C ASP A 185 17.14 -7.81 1.67
N ILE A 186 17.12 -8.28 2.92
CA ILE A 186 15.88 -8.50 3.68
C ILE A 186 15.15 -7.17 3.87
N GLU A 187 15.84 -6.08 4.23
CA GLU A 187 15.21 -4.77 4.37
C GLU A 187 14.63 -4.24 3.05
N LEU A 188 15.28 -4.48 1.92
CA LEU A 188 14.76 -4.13 0.60
C LEU A 188 13.50 -4.93 0.24
N LEU A 189 13.48 -6.23 0.55
CA LEU A 189 12.31 -7.10 0.34
C LEU A 189 11.15 -6.68 1.25
N VAL A 190 11.43 -6.33 2.51
CA VAL A 190 10.45 -5.75 3.44
C VAL A 190 9.90 -4.43 2.90
N LEU A 191 10.76 -3.56 2.39
CA LEU A 191 10.34 -2.27 1.82
C LEU A 191 9.43 -2.46 0.60
N ALA A 192 9.75 -3.41 -0.29
CA ALA A 192 8.93 -3.71 -1.45
C ALA A 192 7.54 -4.23 -1.05
N ASN A 193 7.47 -5.13 -0.06
CA ASN A 193 6.22 -5.65 0.48
C ASN A 193 5.41 -4.55 1.19
N LEU A 194 6.09 -3.67 1.94
CA LEU A 194 5.45 -2.51 2.56
C LEU A 194 4.82 -1.59 1.51
N GLN A 195 5.50 -1.36 0.39
CA GLN A 195 4.93 -0.59 -0.71
C GLN A 195 3.71 -1.28 -1.31
N LEU A 196 3.79 -2.59 -1.58
CA LEU A 196 2.65 -3.35 -2.09
C LEU A 196 1.43 -3.22 -1.15
N LEU A 197 1.65 -3.45 0.15
CA LEU A 197 0.60 -3.31 1.16
C LEU A 197 -0.01 -1.91 1.16
N ARG A 198 0.82 -0.86 1.19
CA ARG A 198 0.34 0.53 1.20
C ARG A 198 -0.43 0.90 -0.07
N HIS A 199 -0.07 0.33 -1.22
CA HIS A 199 -0.85 0.50 -2.45
C HIS A 199 -2.24 -0.13 -2.30
N ARG A 200 -2.34 -1.36 -1.76
CA ARG A 200 -3.64 -2.03 -1.51
C ARG A 200 -4.50 -1.32 -0.48
N ILE A 201 -3.91 -0.81 0.60
CA ILE A 201 -4.62 -0.01 1.61
C ILE A 201 -5.17 1.27 0.95
N LEU A 202 -4.34 1.98 0.18
CA LEU A 202 -4.78 3.19 -0.50
C LEU A 202 -5.87 2.89 -1.54
N ASP A 203 -5.79 1.74 -2.23
CA ASP A 203 -6.79 1.29 -3.19
C ASP A 203 -8.17 1.11 -2.53
N ARG A 204 -8.22 0.38 -1.41
CA ARG A 204 -9.45 0.22 -0.61
C ARG A 204 -9.99 1.58 -0.18
N GLN A 205 -9.13 2.46 0.36
CA GLN A 205 -9.56 3.77 0.84
C GLN A 205 -10.14 4.64 -0.29
N LEU A 206 -9.60 4.55 -1.50
CA LEU A 206 -10.14 5.25 -2.67
C LEU A 206 -11.48 4.66 -3.13
N ASP A 207 -11.64 3.33 -3.11
CA ASP A 207 -12.90 2.68 -3.45
C ASP A 207 -14.04 3.09 -2.51
N GLU A 208 -13.80 3.04 -1.20
CA GLU A 208 -14.77 3.48 -0.20
C GLU A 208 -15.20 4.95 -0.38
N ARG A 209 -14.30 5.79 -0.91
CA ARG A 209 -14.59 7.20 -1.20
C ARG A 209 -15.38 7.35 -2.49
N LEU A 210 -14.99 6.65 -3.55
CA LEU A 210 -15.72 6.64 -4.82
C LEU A 210 -17.17 6.18 -4.63
N THR A 211 -17.41 5.13 -3.84
CA THR A 211 -18.77 4.69 -3.48
C THR A 211 -19.56 5.80 -2.79
N ARG A 212 -18.98 6.44 -1.77
CA ARG A 212 -19.62 7.56 -1.04
C ARG A 212 -19.93 8.74 -1.97
N LEU A 213 -19.03 9.09 -2.88
CA LEU A 213 -19.25 10.17 -3.85
C LEU A 213 -20.33 9.82 -4.87
N GLY A 214 -20.37 8.58 -5.34
CA GLY A 214 -21.43 8.08 -6.22
C GLY A 214 -22.81 8.19 -5.58
N GLU A 215 -22.95 7.79 -4.31
CA GLU A 215 -24.20 7.95 -3.56
C GLU A 215 -24.62 9.41 -3.40
N LEU A 216 -23.67 10.32 -3.17
CA LEU A 216 -23.95 11.76 -3.07
C LEU A 216 -24.40 12.36 -4.41
N ALA A 217 -23.76 11.94 -5.51
CA ALA A 217 -24.15 12.37 -6.85
C ALA A 217 -25.58 11.93 -7.19
N GLN A 218 -25.95 10.67 -6.91
CA GLN A 218 -27.30 10.15 -7.15
C GLN A 218 -28.37 10.90 -6.33
N LYS A 219 -28.13 11.14 -5.04
CA LYS A 219 -29.06 11.92 -4.18
C LYS A 219 -29.31 13.33 -4.71
N THR A 220 -28.33 13.92 -5.40
CA THR A 220 -28.45 15.25 -6.01
C THR A 220 -29.31 15.22 -7.27
N ALA A 221 -29.23 14.13 -8.06
CA ALA A 221 -30.03 13.95 -9.27
C ALA A 221 -31.53 13.76 -8.97
N ASP A 222 -31.88 13.15 -7.82
CA ASP A 222 -33.27 12.90 -7.38
C ASP A 222 -34.02 14.16 -6.87
N GLY A 223 -33.44 15.36 -7.01
CA GLY A 223 -34.15 16.63 -6.73
C GLY A 223 -34.40 16.93 -5.25
N ARG A 224 -33.79 16.19 -4.31
CA ARG A 224 -33.91 16.47 -2.87
C ARG A 224 -33.07 17.70 -2.49
N PRO A 225 -33.64 18.74 -1.85
CA PRO A 225 -32.90 19.94 -1.49
C PRO A 225 -31.90 19.63 -0.36
N PHE A 226 -30.61 19.76 -0.67
CA PHE A 226 -29.54 19.59 0.31
C PHE A 226 -29.37 20.83 1.19
N ARG A 227 -28.98 20.66 2.46
CA ARG A 227 -28.56 21.76 3.33
C ARG A 227 -27.18 22.25 2.90
N ARG A 228 -27.01 23.55 2.63
CA ARG A 228 -25.73 24.19 2.24
C ARG A 228 -24.53 23.84 3.14
N SER A 229 -24.76 23.47 4.41
CA SER A 229 -23.69 23.11 5.35
C SER A 229 -23.02 21.77 5.05
N GLU A 230 -23.77 20.75 4.60
CA GLU A 230 -23.24 19.41 4.30
C GLU A 230 -22.42 19.39 2.98
N LEU A 231 -22.68 20.34 2.08
CA LEU A 231 -21.93 20.52 0.82
C LEU A 231 -20.62 21.29 1.00
N ALA A 232 -20.64 22.34 1.81
CA ALA A 232 -19.43 23.10 2.13
C ALA A 232 -18.43 22.24 2.94
N SER A 233 -18.93 21.30 3.75
CA SER A 233 -18.09 20.27 4.37
C SER A 233 -17.56 19.27 3.35
N GLY A 234 -18.38 18.81 2.40
CA GLY A 234 -17.95 17.88 1.34
C GLY A 234 -16.80 18.42 0.48
N LEU A 235 -16.87 19.70 0.07
CA LEU A 235 -15.85 20.34 -0.77
C LEU A 235 -14.54 20.67 0.00
N ARG A 236 -14.64 20.99 1.30
CA ARG A 236 -13.45 21.18 2.16
C ARG A 236 -12.78 19.85 2.47
N GLU A 237 -13.58 18.80 2.66
CA GLU A 237 -13.09 17.44 2.82
C GLU A 237 -12.37 16.97 1.55
N THR A 238 -12.82 17.37 0.34
CA THR A 238 -12.15 17.10 -0.95
C THR A 238 -10.69 17.59 -0.99
N ILE A 239 -10.42 18.84 -0.59
CA ILE A 239 -9.05 19.38 -0.63
C ILE A 239 -8.18 18.61 0.35
N ARG A 240 -8.70 18.32 1.55
CA ARG A 240 -7.95 17.60 2.59
C ARG A 240 -7.64 16.16 2.17
N ILE A 241 -8.63 15.45 1.62
CA ILE A 241 -8.54 14.08 1.14
C ILE A 241 -7.59 13.97 -0.06
N ARG A 242 -7.72 14.86 -1.04
CA ARG A 242 -6.84 14.91 -2.22
C ARG A 242 -5.40 15.14 -1.79
N THR A 243 -5.16 16.13 -0.92
CA THR A 243 -3.83 16.41 -0.42
C THR A 243 -3.27 15.23 0.35
N SER A 244 -4.06 14.54 1.19
CA SER A 244 -3.56 13.39 1.94
C SER A 244 -3.23 12.19 1.06
N SER A 245 -4.07 11.85 0.08
CA SER A 245 -3.81 10.67 -0.79
C SER A 245 -2.70 10.91 -1.80
N ILE A 246 -2.61 12.11 -2.37
CA ILE A 246 -1.46 12.49 -3.22
C ILE A 246 -0.18 12.52 -2.39
N SER A 247 -0.23 13.06 -1.17
CA SER A 247 0.94 13.09 -0.29
C SER A 247 1.38 11.69 0.11
N ALA A 248 0.43 10.78 0.39
CA ALA A 248 0.73 9.37 0.68
C ALA A 248 1.40 8.69 -0.52
N LEU A 249 0.85 8.85 -1.73
CA LEU A 249 1.44 8.30 -2.95
C LEU A 249 2.83 8.90 -3.26
N GLN A 250 3.00 10.20 -3.07
CA GLN A 250 4.31 10.86 -3.21
C GLN A 250 5.32 10.42 -2.15
N GLN A 251 4.86 10.11 -0.93
CA GLN A 251 5.71 9.58 0.13
C GLN A 251 6.19 8.16 -0.24
N LEU A 252 5.32 7.31 -0.81
CA LEU A 252 5.70 6.01 -1.35
C LEU A 252 6.76 6.16 -2.46
N ASP A 253 6.53 7.04 -3.43
CA ASP A 253 7.46 7.27 -4.55
C ASP A 253 8.82 7.84 -4.06
N ARG A 254 8.84 8.62 -2.98
CA ARG A 254 10.07 9.20 -2.44
C ARG A 254 10.99 8.16 -1.81
N GLN A 255 10.43 7.15 -1.15
CA GLN A 255 11.21 6.09 -0.47
C GLN A 255 12.14 5.34 -1.44
N ILE A 256 11.78 5.26 -2.72
CA ILE A 256 12.56 4.58 -3.77
C ILE A 256 13.78 5.40 -4.22
N ARG A 257 13.70 6.74 -4.17
CA ARG A 257 14.72 7.64 -4.77
C ARG A 257 16.04 7.70 -4.00
N LEU A 258 16.16 6.96 -2.90
CA LEU A 258 17.25 7.06 -1.95
C LEU A 258 18.04 5.74 -1.82
N ILE A 259 17.82 4.78 -2.72
CA ILE A 259 18.63 3.57 -2.78
C ILE A 259 20.06 3.95 -3.22
N GLY A 260 21.01 3.75 -2.30
CA GLY A 260 22.34 4.35 -2.34
C GLY A 260 23.38 3.63 -3.20
N ASP A 261 23.13 2.38 -3.59
CA ASP A 261 24.02 1.59 -4.44
C ASP A 261 23.28 0.86 -5.57
N TRP A 262 24.05 0.50 -6.59
CA TRP A 262 23.52 -0.05 -7.83
C TRP A 262 22.90 -1.45 -7.67
N TYR A 263 23.47 -2.29 -6.80
CA TYR A 263 22.93 -3.63 -6.56
C TYR A 263 21.57 -3.55 -5.87
N SER A 264 21.48 -2.79 -4.79
CA SER A 264 20.23 -2.57 -4.05
C SER A 264 19.13 -2.00 -4.95
N ALA A 265 19.48 -1.08 -5.85
CA ALA A 265 18.53 -0.51 -6.81
C ALA A 265 18.01 -1.57 -7.79
N ARG A 266 18.88 -2.49 -8.23
CA ARG A 266 18.52 -3.58 -9.13
C ARG A 266 17.69 -4.66 -8.45
N LEU A 267 18.01 -5.01 -7.19
CA LEU A 267 17.22 -5.94 -6.39
C LEU A 267 15.82 -5.39 -6.15
N PHE A 268 15.73 -4.12 -5.76
CA PHE A 268 14.45 -3.46 -5.57
C PHE A 268 13.65 -3.38 -6.87
N ASP A 269 14.26 -3.02 -8.00
CA ASP A 269 13.56 -2.97 -9.30
C ASP A 269 13.04 -4.35 -9.72
N LEU A 270 13.84 -5.42 -9.54
CA LEU A 270 13.41 -6.80 -9.80
C LEU A 270 12.19 -7.16 -8.93
N THR A 271 12.25 -6.85 -7.64
CA THR A 271 11.18 -7.14 -6.68
C THR A 271 9.92 -6.33 -6.99
N ALA A 272 10.04 -5.03 -7.24
CA ALA A 272 8.93 -4.15 -7.57
C ALA A 272 8.23 -4.56 -8.89
N ARG A 273 8.98 -5.07 -9.86
CA ARG A 273 8.42 -5.65 -11.10
C ARG A 273 7.63 -6.91 -10.81
N LYS A 274 8.17 -7.84 -10.01
CA LYS A 274 7.45 -9.05 -9.58
C LYS A 274 6.15 -8.67 -8.87
N PHE A 275 6.19 -7.69 -7.96
CA PHE A 275 5.02 -7.19 -7.23
C PHE A 275 4.08 -6.30 -8.07
N ARG A 276 4.44 -6.04 -9.33
CA ARG A 276 3.67 -5.19 -10.25
C ARG A 276 3.30 -3.83 -9.64
N ILE A 277 4.22 -3.23 -8.88
CA ILE A 277 4.00 -1.94 -8.20
C ILE A 277 3.57 -0.85 -9.21
N GLU A 278 4.12 -0.88 -10.43
CA GLU A 278 3.72 0.05 -11.50
C GLU A 278 2.24 -0.08 -11.88
N ALA A 279 1.74 -1.30 -11.96
CA ALA A 279 0.35 -1.56 -12.33
C ALA A 279 -0.59 -1.02 -11.24
N TRP A 280 -0.26 -1.30 -9.96
CA TRP A 280 -0.97 -0.72 -8.82
C TRP A 280 -0.98 0.81 -8.87
N ARG A 281 0.18 1.43 -9.13
CA ARG A 281 0.30 2.88 -9.24
C ARG A 281 -0.61 3.46 -10.31
N ASN A 282 -0.72 2.82 -11.47
CA ASN A 282 -1.60 3.28 -12.55
C ASN A 282 -3.09 3.15 -12.19
N VAL A 283 -3.48 2.07 -11.52
CA VAL A 283 -4.86 1.91 -11.00
C VAL A 283 -5.20 3.02 -10.01
N LEU A 284 -4.31 3.31 -9.06
CA LEU A 284 -4.52 4.36 -8.05
C LEU A 284 -4.62 5.76 -8.67
N ARG A 285 -3.78 6.07 -9.68
CA ARG A 285 -3.87 7.34 -10.42
C ARG A 285 -5.23 7.50 -11.10
N GLY A 286 -5.73 6.47 -11.78
CA GLY A 286 -7.05 6.50 -12.41
C GLY A 286 -8.19 6.67 -11.40
N LYS A 287 -8.10 6.02 -10.22
CA LYS A 287 -9.07 6.23 -9.13
C LYS A 287 -9.03 7.65 -8.57
N LEU A 288 -7.84 8.24 -8.40
CA LEU A 288 -7.68 9.63 -7.97
C LEU A 288 -8.29 10.63 -8.97
N GLU A 289 -8.06 10.42 -10.27
CA GLU A 289 -8.68 11.22 -11.34
C GLU A 289 -10.21 11.08 -11.31
N SER A 290 -10.74 9.86 -11.15
CA SER A 290 -12.19 9.62 -11.04
C SER A 290 -12.82 10.33 -9.84
N VAL A 291 -12.12 10.38 -8.69
CA VAL A 291 -12.56 11.15 -7.51
C VAL A 291 -12.64 12.64 -7.84
N GLU A 292 -11.67 13.18 -8.58
CA GLU A 292 -11.64 14.58 -9.01
C GLU A 292 -12.79 14.91 -9.98
N ASP A 293 -13.05 14.03 -10.93
CA ASP A 293 -14.11 14.20 -11.93
C ASP A 293 -15.51 14.19 -11.30
N ILE A 294 -15.81 13.22 -10.42
CA ILE A 294 -17.13 13.19 -9.75
C ILE A 294 -17.32 14.46 -8.90
N HIS A 295 -16.26 14.93 -8.24
CA HIS A 295 -16.31 16.17 -7.48
C HIS A 295 -16.56 17.41 -8.34
N SER A 296 -15.88 17.53 -9.49
CA SER A 296 -16.07 18.67 -10.40
C SER A 296 -17.50 18.69 -10.95
N MET A 297 -18.06 17.53 -11.34
CA MET A 297 -19.45 17.39 -11.78
C MET A 297 -20.45 17.83 -10.71
N ILE A 298 -20.23 17.40 -9.45
CA ILE A 298 -21.07 17.82 -8.32
C ILE A 298 -21.00 19.35 -8.16
N ALA A 299 -19.81 19.94 -8.17
CA ALA A 299 -19.62 21.39 -8.01
C ALA A 299 -20.28 22.20 -9.13
N GLU A 300 -20.15 21.76 -10.38
CA GLU A 300 -20.74 22.41 -11.55
C GLU A 300 -22.27 22.41 -11.49
N ASN A 301 -22.89 21.26 -11.22
CA ASN A 301 -24.35 21.12 -11.14
C ASN A 301 -24.95 22.06 -10.07
N PHE A 302 -24.27 22.23 -8.94
CA PHE A 302 -24.70 23.20 -7.92
C PHE A 302 -24.51 24.65 -8.34
N SER A 303 -23.42 24.98 -9.05
CA SER A 303 -23.18 26.33 -9.55
C SER A 303 -24.27 26.77 -10.55
N VAL A 304 -24.70 25.85 -11.42
CA VAL A 304 -25.81 26.06 -12.36
C VAL A 304 -27.12 26.22 -11.61
N SER A 305 -27.43 25.35 -10.64
CA SER A 305 -28.64 25.43 -9.82
C SER A 305 -28.71 26.70 -8.96
N ALA A 306 -27.57 27.19 -8.44
CA ALA A 306 -27.50 28.45 -7.70
C ALA A 306 -27.75 29.67 -8.59
N LYS A 307 -27.18 29.69 -9.80
CA LYS A 307 -27.41 30.76 -10.79
C LYS A 307 -28.86 30.78 -11.25
N HIS A 308 -29.44 29.64 -11.61
CA HIS A 308 -30.84 29.56 -11.99
C HIS A 308 -31.78 30.07 -10.89
N ARG A 309 -31.55 29.70 -9.61
CA ARG A 309 -32.36 30.24 -8.51
C ARG A 309 -32.21 31.75 -8.35
N ALA A 310 -31.01 32.30 -8.52
CA ALA A 310 -30.79 33.74 -8.45
C ALA A 310 -31.50 34.48 -9.59
N GLU A 311 -31.47 33.92 -10.81
CA GLU A 311 -32.24 34.42 -11.96
C GLU A 311 -33.74 34.40 -11.67
N TRP A 312 -34.27 33.31 -11.10
CA TRP A 312 -35.68 33.23 -10.70
C TRP A 312 -36.07 34.26 -9.64
N TYR A 313 -35.22 34.50 -8.63
CA TYR A 313 -35.47 35.55 -7.64
C TYR A 313 -35.42 36.95 -8.25
N GLN A 314 -34.51 37.19 -9.21
CA GLN A 314 -34.43 38.45 -9.93
C GLN A 314 -35.69 38.69 -10.77
N ILE A 315 -36.18 37.66 -11.48
CA ILE A 315 -37.43 37.71 -12.24
C ILE A 315 -38.61 38.00 -11.30
N LEU A 316 -38.71 37.29 -10.17
CA LEU A 316 -39.78 37.51 -9.19
C LEU A 316 -39.74 38.94 -8.62
N ALA A 317 -38.56 39.42 -8.24
CA ALA A 317 -38.38 40.78 -7.71
C ALA A 317 -38.77 41.84 -8.76
N PHE A 318 -38.43 41.61 -10.03
CA PHE A 318 -38.86 42.47 -11.13
C PHE A 318 -40.39 42.52 -11.27
N PHE A 319 -41.08 41.38 -11.21
CA PHE A 319 -42.54 41.34 -11.24
C PHE A 319 -43.19 42.03 -10.04
N VAL A 320 -42.66 41.84 -8.84
CA VAL A 320 -43.14 42.55 -7.63
C VAL A 320 -43.03 44.05 -7.79
N LEU A 321 -41.91 44.54 -8.34
CA LEU A 321 -41.69 45.96 -8.58
C LEU A 321 -42.65 46.52 -9.65
N GLN A 322 -42.90 45.77 -10.73
CA GLN A 322 -43.89 46.13 -11.76
C GLN A 322 -45.30 46.25 -11.19
N ILE A 323 -45.72 45.29 -10.36
CA ILE A 323 -47.03 45.33 -9.70
C ILE A 323 -47.15 46.57 -8.81
N GLY A 324 -46.11 46.88 -8.01
CA GLY A 324 -46.09 48.08 -7.18
C GLY A 324 -46.20 49.38 -7.98
N TRP A 325 -45.48 49.47 -9.10
CA TRP A 325 -45.54 50.64 -9.99
C TRP A 325 -46.91 50.79 -10.66
N PHE A 326 -47.51 49.68 -11.11
CA PHE A 326 -48.85 49.68 -11.70
C PHE A 326 -49.92 50.14 -10.70
N LEU A 327 -49.82 49.71 -9.44
CA LEU A 327 -50.70 50.18 -8.37
C LEU A 327 -50.55 51.69 -8.11
N LEU A 328 -49.32 52.22 -8.14
CA LEU A 328 -49.09 53.67 -8.01
C LEU A 328 -49.74 54.45 -9.16
N ILE A 329 -49.63 53.97 -10.39
CA ILE A 329 -50.28 54.61 -11.55
C ILE A 329 -51.80 54.59 -11.42
N ILE A 330 -52.39 53.47 -10.99
CA ILE A 330 -53.84 53.40 -10.77
C ILE A 330 -54.27 54.41 -9.72
N LEU A 331 -53.51 54.53 -8.62
CA LEU A 331 -53.79 55.46 -7.54
C LEU A 331 -53.64 56.92 -7.99
N GLU A 332 -52.62 57.23 -8.80
CA GLU A 332 -52.42 58.53 -9.42
C GLU A 332 -53.56 58.86 -10.40
N PHE A 333 -53.96 57.92 -11.25
CA PHE A 333 -55.07 58.10 -12.17
C PHE A 333 -56.39 58.37 -11.43
N TRP A 334 -56.63 57.64 -10.34
CA TRP A 334 -57.79 57.84 -9.47
C TRP A 334 -57.77 59.22 -8.79
N TYR A 335 -56.60 59.65 -8.31
CA TYR A 335 -56.41 60.99 -7.76
C TYR A 335 -56.71 62.10 -8.79
N PHE A 336 -56.30 61.92 -10.05
CA PHE A 336 -56.58 62.88 -11.12
C PHE A 336 -58.02 62.84 -11.68
N THR A 337 -58.79 61.78 -11.44
CA THR A 337 -60.20 61.68 -11.89
C THR A 337 -61.23 62.05 -10.82
N HIS A 338 -60.79 62.29 -9.58
CA HIS A 338 -61.64 62.78 -8.48
C HIS A 338 -61.35 64.23 -8.07
N HIS A 339 -60.55 64.94 -8.87
CA HIS A 339 -60.44 66.40 -8.93
C HIS A 339 -60.84 66.88 -10.32
#